data_AF-A0A7V7CYR8-F1
#
_entry.id   AF-A0A7V7CYR8-F1
#
_cell.length_a   1.000
_cell.length_b   1.000
_cell.length_c   1.000
_cell.angle_alpha   90.00
_cell.angle_beta   90.00
_cell.angle_gamma   90.00
#
_symmetry.space_group_name_H-M   'P 1'
#
loop_
_entity.id
_entity.type
_entity.pdbx_description
1 polymer ?
#
loop_
_entity_poly.entity_id
_entity_poly.type
_entity_poly.pdbx_seq_one_letter_code
_entity_poly.pdbx_strand_id
1 'polypeptide(L)'
;MEKMNTAMAGSMRISLQNALVDVQDMYMPSEDEPYMSEQQLAYFKEKLIHWRDQLLEESQSTINMMKEESVKEVDLLDQGAFESYMNVKLKTSTRYYKLIHKIDAALER
;
A
#
# COMPACT_ATOMS: atom_id res chain seq x y z
N MET A 1 -12.60 -15.79 34.00
CA MET A 1 -12.69 -14.81 32.88
C MET A 1 -11.33 -14.14 32.63
N GLU A 2 -10.22 -14.86 32.71
CA GLU A 2 -8.88 -14.25 32.74
C GLU A 2 -7.94 -14.77 31.63
N LYS A 3 -8.39 -15.73 30.80
CA LYS A 3 -7.57 -16.36 29.76
C LYS A 3 -7.82 -15.85 28.33
N MET A 4 -8.72 -14.87 28.14
CA MET A 4 -8.98 -14.26 26.81
C MET A 4 -8.18 -12.98 26.54
N ASN A 5 -7.62 -12.31 27.56
CA ASN A 5 -6.92 -11.03 27.39
C ASN A 5 -5.42 -11.17 27.01
N THR A 6 -4.83 -12.36 27.15
CA THR A 6 -3.41 -12.58 26.81
C THR A 6 -3.17 -12.75 25.31
N ALA A 7 -4.19 -13.20 24.55
CA ALA A 7 -4.08 -13.39 23.09
C ALA A 7 -4.12 -12.07 22.30
N MET A 8 -4.88 -11.07 22.78
CA MET A 8 -4.99 -9.76 22.14
C MET A 8 -3.71 -8.92 22.30
N ALA A 9 -2.99 -9.06 23.42
CA ALA A 9 -1.71 -8.40 23.64
C ALA A 9 -0.58 -8.98 22.75
N GLY A 10 -0.62 -10.28 22.45
CA GLY A 10 0.30 -10.93 21.51
C GLY A 10 0.07 -10.48 20.07
N SER A 11 -1.20 -10.35 19.66
CA SER A 11 -1.55 -9.86 18.31
C SER A 11 -1.19 -8.39 18.08
N MET A 12 -1.24 -7.55 19.12
CA MET A 12 -0.89 -6.13 19.04
C MET A 12 0.63 -5.88 19.08
N ARG A 13 1.41 -6.82 19.63
CA ARG A 13 2.89 -6.81 19.55
C ARG A 13 3.38 -7.21 18.16
N ILE A 14 2.76 -8.20 17.53
CA ILE A 14 3.17 -8.68 16.20
C ILE A 14 2.94 -7.61 15.12
N SER A 15 1.88 -6.82 15.21
CA SER A 15 1.60 -5.73 14.26
C SER A 15 2.53 -4.52 14.41
N LEU A 16 3.03 -4.23 15.62
CA LEU A 16 4.05 -3.20 15.84
C LEU A 16 5.48 -3.69 15.52
N GLN A 17 5.73 -5.00 15.62
CA GLN A 17 7.00 -5.61 15.20
C GLN A 17 7.17 -5.57 13.67
N ASN A 18 6.06 -5.70 12.92
CA ASN A 18 6.10 -5.66 11.45
C ASN A 18 6.36 -4.26 10.86
N ALA A 19 6.09 -3.19 11.61
CA ALA A 19 6.47 -1.81 11.23
C ALA A 19 7.91 -1.44 11.64
N LEU A 20 8.56 -2.31 12.43
CA LEU A 20 9.95 -2.23 12.88
C LEU A 20 10.76 -3.42 12.32
N VAL A 21 10.39 -3.92 11.14
CA VAL A 21 11.25 -4.84 10.39
C VAL A 21 12.46 -4.04 9.93
N ASP A 22 13.48 -4.13 10.78
CA ASP A 22 14.88 -4.19 10.41
C ASP A 22 15.52 -2.95 9.78
N VAL A 23 15.61 -1.87 10.56
CA VAL A 23 16.48 -0.73 10.21
C VAL A 23 17.96 -1.03 10.53
N GLN A 24 18.28 -2.16 11.19
CA GLN A 24 19.65 -2.46 11.65
C GLN A 24 20.48 -3.22 10.62
N ASP A 25 19.89 -4.05 9.74
CA ASP A 25 20.61 -4.77 8.68
C ASP A 25 20.21 -4.37 7.24
N MET A 26 19.28 -3.43 7.06
CA MET A 26 18.94 -2.91 5.74
C MET A 26 20.03 -1.97 5.22
N TYR A 27 20.69 -2.40 4.15
CA TYR A 27 21.64 -1.61 3.38
C TYR A 27 21.14 -0.18 3.14
N MET A 28 21.91 0.80 3.62
CA MET A 28 21.69 2.23 3.39
C MET A 28 22.75 2.73 2.40
N PRO A 29 22.35 3.19 1.19
CA PRO A 29 23.28 3.74 0.22
C PRO A 29 24.10 4.89 0.84
N SER A 30 25.43 4.80 0.78
CA SER A 30 26.35 5.87 1.22
C SER A 30 26.85 6.69 0.02
N GLU A 31 27.25 7.94 0.25
CA GLU A 31 27.86 8.80 -0.77
C GLU A 31 29.24 8.30 -1.23
N ASP A 32 29.87 7.40 -0.47
CA ASP A 32 31.19 6.82 -0.77
C ASP A 32 31.14 5.69 -1.82
N GLU A 33 29.95 5.30 -2.26
CA GLU A 33 29.77 4.17 -3.18
C GLU A 33 29.64 4.63 -4.64
N PRO A 34 30.14 3.84 -5.61
CA PRO A 34 29.89 4.08 -7.02
C PRO A 34 28.39 4.12 -7.32
N TYR A 35 27.96 5.11 -8.10
CA TYR A 35 26.57 5.25 -8.52
C TYR A 35 26.07 3.99 -9.22
N MET A 36 24.92 3.47 -8.78
CA MET A 36 24.30 2.24 -9.29
C MET A 36 25.18 1.00 -9.12
N SER A 37 25.81 0.86 -7.95
CA SER A 37 26.43 -0.40 -7.54
C SER A 37 25.40 -1.55 -7.47
N GLU A 38 25.85 -2.80 -7.52
CA GLU A 38 24.97 -3.97 -7.42
C GLU A 38 24.13 -3.97 -6.13
N GLN A 39 24.69 -3.45 -5.03
CA GLN A 39 24.00 -3.32 -3.75
C GLN A 39 22.90 -2.24 -3.80
N GLN A 40 23.17 -1.09 -4.43
CA GLN A 40 22.16 -0.03 -4.66
C GLN A 40 21.01 -0.53 -5.53
N LEU A 41 21.33 -1.26 -6.60
CA LEU A 41 20.33 -1.84 -7.50
C LEU A 41 19.44 -2.84 -6.77
N ALA A 42 20.02 -3.74 -5.97
CA ALA A 42 19.27 -4.70 -5.17
C ALA A 42 18.32 -4.00 -4.18
N TYR A 43 18.81 -2.96 -3.50
CA TYR A 43 18.02 -2.15 -2.57
C TYR A 43 16.84 -1.43 -3.25
N PHE A 44 17.08 -0.74 -4.36
CA PHE A 44 16.01 -0.07 -5.09
C PHE A 44 15.00 -1.06 -5.66
N LYS A 45 15.45 -2.24 -6.10
CA LYS A 45 14.57 -3.30 -6.58
C LYS A 45 13.62 -3.78 -5.48
N GLU A 46 14.14 -4.08 -4.29
CA GLU A 46 13.32 -4.49 -3.15
C GLU A 46 12.32 -3.39 -2.76
N LYS A 47 12.79 -2.14 -2.68
CA LYS A 47 11.94 -0.99 -2.37
C LYS A 47 10.82 -0.78 -3.39
N LEU A 48 11.12 -0.95 -4.68
CA LEU A 48 10.12 -0.85 -5.75
C LEU A 48 9.09 -1.98 -5.67
N ILE A 49 9.53 -3.21 -5.38
CA ILE A 49 8.62 -4.36 -5.18
C ILE A 49 7.70 -4.10 -3.99
N HIS A 50 8.25 -3.69 -2.85
CA HIS A 50 7.46 -3.39 -1.65
C HIS A 50 6.45 -2.27 -1.92
N TRP A 51 6.88 -1.20 -2.59
CA TRP A 51 6.00 -0.09 -2.93
C TRP A 51 4.88 -0.49 -3.89
N ARG A 52 5.19 -1.32 -4.90
CA ARG A 52 4.18 -1.89 -5.80
C ARG A 52 3.14 -2.69 -5.04
N ASP A 53 3.56 -3.55 -4.13
CA ASP A 53 2.67 -4.42 -3.37
C ASP A 53 1.76 -3.61 -2.43
N GLN A 54 2.29 -2.56 -1.80
CA GLN A 54 1.49 -1.59 -1.03
C GLN A 54 0.42 -0.89 -1.89
N LEU A 55 0.79 -0.43 -3.09
CA LEU A 55 -0.15 0.22 -4.01
C LEU A 55 -1.25 -0.74 -4.50
N LEU A 56 -0.92 -2.01 -4.70
CA LEU A 56 -1.89 -3.04 -5.06
C LEU A 56 -2.90 -3.27 -3.93
N GLU A 57 -2.42 -3.41 -2.69
CA GLU A 57 -3.26 -3.58 -1.51
C GLU A 57 -4.20 -2.37 -1.32
N GLU A 58 -3.67 -1.15 -1.39
CA GLU A 58 -4.44 0.08 -1.22
C GLU A 58 -5.48 0.27 -2.34
N SER A 59 -5.11 -0.04 -3.59
CA SER A 59 -6.04 -0.02 -4.72
C SER A 59 -7.17 -1.02 -4.54
N GLN A 60 -6.86 -2.25 -4.14
CA GLN A 60 -7.86 -3.29 -3.91
C GLN A 60 -8.81 -2.93 -2.77
N SER A 61 -8.27 -2.39 -1.67
CA SER A 61 -9.05 -1.87 -0.55
C SER A 61 -10.00 -0.77 -1.00
N THR A 62 -9.51 0.21 -1.77
CA THR A 62 -10.34 1.31 -2.32
C THR A 62 -11.50 0.79 -3.17
N ILE A 63 -11.23 -0.18 -4.05
CA ILE A 63 -12.25 -0.79 -4.91
C ILE A 63 -13.30 -1.54 -4.06
N ASN A 64 -12.87 -2.26 -3.03
CA ASN A 64 -13.78 -2.97 -2.14
C ASN A 64 -14.68 -1.99 -1.39
N MET A 65 -14.13 -0.91 -0.84
CA MET A 65 -14.91 0.16 -0.21
C MET A 65 -15.93 0.78 -1.18
N MET A 66 -15.54 1.03 -2.44
CA MET A 66 -16.47 1.54 -3.46
C MET A 66 -17.61 0.57 -3.74
N LYS A 67 -17.33 -0.74 -3.82
CA LYS A 67 -18.36 -1.78 -4.00
C LYS A 67 -19.33 -1.80 -2.84
N GLU A 68 -18.82 -1.80 -1.60
CA GLU A 68 -19.65 -1.78 -0.39
C GLU A 68 -20.52 -0.52 -0.29
N GLU A 69 -19.96 0.65 -0.63
CA GLU A 69 -20.69 1.91 -0.66
C GLU A 69 -21.73 1.96 -1.78
N SER A 70 -21.46 1.34 -2.95
CA SER A 70 -22.40 1.28 -4.09
C SER A 70 -23.61 0.38 -3.86
N VAL A 71 -23.51 -0.59 -2.94
CA VAL A 71 -24.64 -1.46 -2.56
C VAL A 71 -25.66 -0.71 -1.70
N LYS A 72 -25.27 0.41 -1.08
CA LYS A 72 -26.19 1.25 -0.32
C LYS A 72 -27.02 2.07 -1.29
N GLU A 73 -28.34 1.85 -1.27
CA GLU A 73 -29.27 2.65 -2.04
C GLU A 73 -29.20 4.10 -1.56
N VAL A 74 -28.89 5.01 -2.49
CA VAL A 74 -28.76 6.44 -2.23
C VAL A 74 -30.10 7.10 -2.51
N ASP A 75 -30.55 7.97 -1.61
CA ASP A 75 -31.76 8.76 -1.83
C ASP A 75 -31.57 9.73 -3.01
N LEU A 76 -32.66 10.09 -3.69
CA LEU A 76 -32.67 10.93 -4.88
C LEU A 76 -31.98 12.29 -4.66
N LEU A 77 -32.06 12.83 -3.45
CA LEU A 77 -31.43 14.11 -3.10
C LEU A 77 -29.90 14.01 -2.97
N ASP A 78 -29.37 12.83 -2.65
CA ASP A 78 -27.95 12.62 -2.34
C ASP A 78 -27.17 11.96 -3.50
N GLN A 79 -27.88 11.50 -4.54
CA GLN A 79 -27.28 10.76 -5.66
C GLN A 79 -26.13 11.53 -6.34
N GLY A 80 -26.33 12.82 -6.63
CA GLY A 80 -25.29 13.62 -7.30
C GLY A 80 -24.03 13.81 -6.46
N ALA A 81 -24.18 13.95 -5.14
CA ALA A 81 -23.05 14.04 -4.21
C ALA A 81 -22.30 12.69 -4.13
N PHE A 82 -23.04 11.59 -4.09
CA PHE A 82 -22.49 10.25 -4.09
C PHE A 82 -21.71 9.92 -5.37
N GLU A 83 -22.27 10.22 -6.54
CA GLU A 83 -21.61 9.99 -7.84
C GLU A 83 -20.30 10.78 -7.97
N SER A 84 -20.30 12.04 -7.54
CA SER A 84 -19.09 12.88 -7.52
C SER A 84 -18.01 12.28 -6.61
N TYR A 85 -18.40 11.81 -5.42
CA TYR A 85 -17.50 11.15 -4.48
C TYR A 85 -16.92 9.85 -5.06
N MET A 86 -17.76 9.01 -5.68
CA MET A 86 -17.33 7.79 -6.38
C MET A 86 -16.37 8.08 -7.53
N ASN A 87 -16.62 9.15 -8.30
CA ASN A 87 -15.75 9.57 -9.40
C ASN A 87 -14.34 9.93 -8.91
N VAL A 88 -14.24 10.58 -7.74
CA VAL A 88 -12.94 10.90 -7.12
C VAL A 88 -12.19 9.62 -6.75
N LYS A 89 -12.86 8.66 -6.09
CA LYS A 89 -12.22 7.37 -5.73
C LYS A 89 -11.74 6.58 -6.95
N LEU A 90 -12.55 6.52 -8.00
CA LEU A 90 -12.19 5.86 -9.26
C LEU A 90 -10.95 6.48 -9.90
N LYS A 91 -10.85 7.82 -9.89
CA LYS A 91 -9.67 8.54 -10.40
C LYS A 91 -8.41 8.21 -9.59
N THR A 92 -8.53 8.09 -8.27
CA THR A 92 -7.40 7.67 -7.40
C THR A 92 -6.95 6.25 -7.75
N SER A 93 -7.87 5.29 -7.86
CA SER A 93 -7.54 3.91 -8.26
C SER A 93 -6.87 3.86 -9.64
N THR A 94 -7.35 4.65 -10.61
CA THR A 94 -6.70 4.76 -11.94
C THR A 94 -5.27 5.30 -11.85
N ARG A 95 -4.98 6.19 -10.91
CA ARG A 95 -3.61 6.72 -10.69
C ARG A 95 -2.71 5.64 -10.10
N TYR A 96 -3.20 4.84 -9.15
CA TYR A 96 -2.44 3.70 -8.60
C TYR A 96 -2.07 2.70 -9.68
N TYR A 97 -3.01 2.32 -10.54
CA TYR A 97 -2.73 1.46 -11.70
C TYR A 97 -1.63 2.01 -12.60
N LYS A 98 -1.68 3.30 -12.95
CA LYS A 98 -0.64 3.94 -13.77
C LYS A 98 0.72 3.99 -13.08
N LEU A 99 0.75 4.14 -11.76
CA LEU A 99 1.99 4.16 -10.98
C LEU A 99 2.61 2.77 -10.89
N ILE A 100 1.79 1.74 -10.64
CA ILE A 100 2.20 0.33 -10.65
C ILE A 100 2.86 -0.03 -11.99
N HIS A 101 2.24 0.33 -13.11
CA HIS A 101 2.85 0.10 -14.43
C HIS A 101 4.20 0.77 -14.65
N LYS A 102 4.41 1.96 -14.06
CA LYS A 102 5.72 2.62 -14.14
C LYS A 102 6.76 1.92 -13.27
N ILE A 103 6.34 1.36 -12.13
CA ILE A 103 7.21 0.56 -11.27
C ILE A 103 7.59 -0.74 -11.97
N ASP A 104 6.63 -1.46 -12.56
CA ASP A 104 6.90 -2.68 -13.32
C ASP A 104 7.86 -2.41 -14.48
N ALA A 105 7.62 -1.34 -15.25
CA ALA A 105 8.52 -0.92 -16.32
C ALA A 105 9.90 -0.44 -15.83
N ALA A 106 10.06 -0.09 -14.55
CA ALA A 106 11.35 0.22 -13.96
C ALA A 106 12.07 -1.04 -13.46
N LEU A 107 11.33 -2.05 -13.01
CA LEU A 107 11.85 -3.35 -12.58
C LEU A 107 12.34 -4.23 -13.76
N GLU A 108 11.79 -4.00 -14.96
CA GLU A 108 12.21 -4.69 -16.20
C GLU A 108 13.47 -4.11 -16.86
N ARG A 109 13.93 -2.93 -16.42
CA ARG A 109 15.14 -2.27 -16.95
C ARG A 109 16.40 -2.81 -16.30
#